data_AF-A0A3D3UFV3-F1
#
_entry.id   AF-A0A3D3UFV3-F1
#
_cell.length_a   1.000
_cell.length_b   1.000
_cell.length_c   1.000
_cell.angle_alpha   90.00
_cell.angle_beta   90.00
_cell.angle_gamma   90.00
#
_symmetry.space_group_name_H-M   'P 1'
#
loop_
_entity.id
_entity.type
_entity.pdbx_description
1 polymer ?
#
loop_
_entity_poly.entity_id
_entity_poly.type
_entity_poly.pdbx_seq_one_letter_code
_entity_poly.pdbx_strand_id
1 'polypeptide(L)'
;PRGGGGAGPRGVDNRTLVHGALSLNSVDAINFESYESYEIAVDFTRILPADTFLTGSVTIEKQFYQGPDPFITQQTRHDLDTTFNLTYGIPVANLTEHLGESFVSPPFLEDVVLTVSAEYQNSNSNIPNFDYDNFRGQFLLNRRWDF
;
A
#
# COMPACT_ATOMS: atom_id res chain seq x y z
N PRO A 1 -7.89 45.00 -26.68
CA PRO A 1 -7.34 45.47 -25.38
C PRO A 1 -7.80 44.55 -24.24
N ARG A 2 -6.82 43.87 -23.61
CA ARG A 2 -6.72 43.28 -22.25
C ARG A 2 -8.01 43.32 -21.40
N GLY A 3 -8.48 42.25 -20.76
CA GLY A 3 -7.79 41.14 -20.11
C GLY A 3 -8.36 41.01 -18.68
N GLY A 4 -8.39 39.81 -18.10
CA GLY A 4 -8.66 39.63 -16.67
C GLY A 4 -9.59 38.48 -16.28
N GLY A 5 -9.32 37.26 -16.73
CA GLY A 5 -9.86 36.07 -16.08
C GLY A 5 -9.02 35.75 -14.86
N GLY A 6 -9.46 36.17 -13.67
CA GLY A 6 -8.81 35.83 -12.42
C GLY A 6 -8.90 34.33 -12.17
N ALA A 7 -7.77 33.65 -12.23
CA ALA A 7 -7.63 32.31 -11.69
C ALA A 7 -7.78 32.42 -10.16
N GLY A 8 -8.97 32.10 -9.66
CA GLY A 8 -9.15 31.84 -8.23
C GLY A 8 -8.23 30.69 -7.81
N PRO A 9 -7.80 30.64 -6.54
CA PRO A 9 -7.03 29.52 -6.04
C PRO A 9 -7.84 28.25 -6.32
N ARG A 10 -7.27 27.31 -7.08
CA ARG A 10 -7.85 25.97 -7.21
C ARG A 10 -7.90 25.42 -5.80
N GLY A 11 -9.09 25.41 -5.21
CA GLY A 11 -9.31 24.73 -3.93
C GLY A 11 -8.87 23.30 -4.14
N VAL A 12 -7.75 22.91 -3.53
CA VAL A 12 -7.31 21.53 -3.52
C VAL A 12 -8.33 20.82 -2.65
N ASP A 13 -9.26 20.10 -3.28
CA ASP A 13 -10.20 19.25 -2.56
C ASP A 13 -9.38 18.20 -1.82
N ASN A 14 -9.23 18.39 -0.51
CA ASN A 14 -8.64 17.41 0.41
C ASN A 14 -9.57 16.19 0.47
N ARG A 15 -9.50 15.36 -0.57
CA ARG A 15 -10.36 14.19 -0.73
C ARG A 15 -9.68 12.99 -0.10
N THR A 16 -10.40 12.35 0.80
CA THR A 16 -10.05 11.04 1.33
C THR A 16 -11.06 10.03 0.79
N LEU A 17 -10.54 8.95 0.23
CA LEU A 17 -11.29 7.78 -0.19
C LEU A 17 -10.90 6.64 0.74
N VAL A 18 -11.90 5.92 1.21
CA VAL A 18 -11.73 4.71 2.02
C VAL A 18 -12.61 3.65 1.41
N HIS A 19 -12.06 2.47 1.21
CA HIS A 19 -12.76 1.30 0.73
C HIS A 19 -12.48 0.13 1.68
N GLY A 20 -13.50 -0.71 1.87
CA GLY A 20 -13.43 -1.86 2.75
C GLY A 20 -14.15 -3.04 2.12
N ALA A 21 -13.57 -4.22 2.24
CA ALA A 21 -14.08 -5.45 1.68
C ALA A 21 -14.03 -6.58 2.72
N LEU A 22 -15.00 -7.49 2.61
CA LEU A 22 -15.05 -8.76 3.31
C LEU A 22 -15.15 -9.85 2.25
N SER A 23 -14.25 -10.82 2.28
CA SER A 23 -14.19 -11.89 1.28
C SER A 23 -14.20 -13.26 1.94
N LEU A 24 -14.88 -14.21 1.31
CA LEU A 24 -14.78 -15.63 1.59
C LEU A 24 -14.09 -16.26 0.40
N ASN A 25 -12.94 -16.89 0.61
CA ASN A 25 -12.17 -17.50 -0.46
C ASN A 25 -12.04 -19.01 -0.21
N SER A 26 -11.84 -19.75 -1.29
CA SER A 26 -11.51 -21.17 -1.25
C SER A 26 -10.42 -21.45 -2.27
N VAL A 27 -9.40 -22.18 -1.86
CA VAL A 27 -8.31 -22.63 -2.74
C VAL A 27 -8.36 -24.15 -2.84
N ASP A 28 -8.58 -24.63 -4.06
CA ASP A 28 -8.59 -26.05 -4.38
C ASP A 28 -7.18 -26.51 -4.78
N ALA A 29 -6.58 -27.31 -3.90
CA ALA A 29 -5.26 -27.90 -4.08
C ALA A 29 -5.25 -29.35 -3.54
N ILE A 30 -4.06 -29.95 -3.41
CA ILE A 30 -3.92 -31.19 -2.64
C ILE A 30 -4.36 -30.95 -1.18
N ASN A 31 -4.93 -31.95 -0.52
CA ASN A 31 -5.68 -31.82 0.74
C ASN A 31 -5.01 -30.94 1.83
N PHE A 32 -3.68 -31.04 2.00
CA PHE A 32 -2.96 -30.28 3.02
C PHE A 32 -2.58 -28.84 2.60
N GLU A 33 -2.74 -28.50 1.33
CA GLU A 33 -2.56 -27.13 0.77
C GLU A 33 -3.90 -26.46 0.42
N SER A 34 -5.00 -27.22 0.38
CA SER A 34 -6.34 -26.64 0.17
C SER A 34 -6.84 -25.98 1.45
N TYR A 35 -7.45 -24.81 1.32
CA TYR A 35 -8.00 -24.07 2.45
C TYR A 35 -9.23 -23.25 2.08
N GLU A 36 -10.03 -22.95 3.10
CA GLU A 36 -11.03 -21.89 3.07
C GLU A 36 -10.52 -20.70 3.87
N SER A 37 -10.83 -19.48 3.47
CA SER A 37 -10.40 -18.30 4.19
C SER A 37 -11.46 -17.21 4.32
N TYR A 38 -11.26 -16.40 5.35
CA TYR A 38 -12.04 -15.21 5.64
C TYR A 38 -11.08 -14.03 5.62
N GLU A 39 -11.32 -13.08 4.74
CA GLU A 39 -10.47 -11.90 4.57
C GLU A 39 -11.23 -10.63 4.89
N ILE A 40 -10.56 -9.72 5.60
CA ILE A 40 -10.95 -8.33 5.77
C ILE A 40 -9.87 -7.47 5.16
N ALA A 41 -10.24 -6.62 4.20
CA ALA A 41 -9.33 -5.68 3.58
C ALA A 41 -9.87 -4.26 3.72
N VAL A 42 -9.00 -3.31 4.05
CA VAL A 42 -9.30 -1.88 4.08
C VAL A 42 -8.19 -1.15 3.36
N ASP A 43 -8.56 -0.28 2.44
CA ASP A 43 -7.64 0.60 1.74
C ASP A 43 -8.09 2.06 1.83
N PHE A 44 -7.12 2.97 1.80
CA PHE A 44 -7.41 4.39 1.74
C PHE A 44 -6.47 5.10 0.79
N THR A 45 -6.97 6.20 0.22
CA THR A 45 -6.20 7.16 -0.56
C THR A 45 -6.58 8.56 -0.12
N ARG A 46 -5.58 9.38 0.20
CA ARG A 46 -5.76 10.76 0.57
C ARG A 46 -4.90 11.65 -0.32
N ILE A 47 -5.54 12.59 -1.00
CA ILE A 47 -4.85 13.68 -1.66
C ILE A 47 -4.61 14.77 -0.63
N LEU A 48 -3.37 15.23 -0.60
CA LEU A 48 -2.87 16.23 0.32
C LEU A 48 -2.49 17.49 -0.47
N PRO A 49 -2.28 18.64 0.20
CA PRO A 49 -1.80 19.85 -0.47
C PRO A 49 -0.47 19.65 -1.20
N ALA A 50 -0.12 20.58 -2.07
CA ALA A 50 1.13 20.56 -2.84
C ALA A 50 1.31 19.28 -3.68
N ASP A 51 0.22 18.79 -4.28
CA ASP A 51 0.19 17.61 -5.15
C ASP A 51 0.82 16.35 -4.51
N THR A 52 0.77 16.27 -3.18
CA THR A 52 1.21 15.10 -2.41
C THR A 52 0.05 14.12 -2.22
N PHE A 53 0.38 12.86 -2.02
CA PHE A 53 -0.63 11.83 -1.74
C PHE A 53 -0.14 10.82 -0.72
N LEU A 54 -1.10 10.25 0.00
CA LEU A 54 -0.87 9.15 0.93
C LEU A 54 -1.86 8.03 0.61
N THR A 55 -1.36 6.84 0.38
CA THR A 55 -2.17 5.63 0.26
C THR A 55 -1.73 4.61 1.29
N GLY A 56 -2.67 3.77 1.71
CA GLY A 56 -2.33 2.64 2.56
C GLY A 56 -3.40 1.57 2.50
N SER A 57 -3.02 0.37 2.91
CA SER A 57 -3.93 -0.77 3.00
C SER A 57 -3.59 -1.67 4.17
N VAL A 58 -4.61 -2.32 4.69
CA VAL A 58 -4.50 -3.38 5.69
C VAL A 58 -5.35 -4.55 5.24
N THR A 59 -4.75 -5.73 5.19
CA THR A 59 -5.45 -6.98 4.94
C THR A 59 -5.20 -7.93 6.10
N ILE A 60 -6.25 -8.55 6.60
CA ILE A 60 -6.19 -9.63 7.60
C ILE A 60 -6.95 -10.81 7.02
N GLU A 61 -6.28 -11.94 6.85
CA GLU A 61 -6.85 -13.16 6.33
C GLU A 61 -6.65 -14.30 7.33
N LYS A 62 -7.70 -15.06 7.59
CA LYS A 62 -7.61 -16.29 8.38
C LYS A 62 -7.89 -17.50 7.49
N GLN A 63 -6.92 -18.39 7.37
CA GLN A 63 -6.96 -19.57 6.51
C GLN A 63 -7.19 -20.85 7.35
N PHE A 64 -8.06 -21.71 6.87
CA PHE A 64 -8.39 -23.00 7.47
C PHE A 64 -8.11 -24.11 6.46
N TYR A 65 -6.99 -24.80 6.64
CA TYR A 65 -6.59 -25.88 5.76
C TYR A 65 -7.48 -27.11 5.95
N GLN A 66 -7.68 -27.89 4.89
CA GLN A 66 -8.65 -29.00 4.89
C GLN A 66 -8.07 -30.30 5.45
N GLY A 67 -6.75 -30.49 5.38
CA GLY A 67 -6.09 -31.70 5.84
C GLY A 67 -4.71 -31.46 6.48
N PRO A 68 -4.20 -32.45 7.24
CA PRO A 68 -2.86 -32.39 7.80
C PRO A 68 -1.79 -32.68 6.75
N ASP A 69 -0.63 -32.04 6.88
CA ASP A 69 0.55 -32.33 6.06
C ASP A 69 1.22 -33.64 6.53
N PRO A 70 1.18 -34.73 5.75
CA PRO A 70 1.70 -36.02 6.17
C PRO A 70 3.23 -36.04 6.40
N PHE A 71 3.95 -35.03 5.92
CA PHE A 71 5.40 -34.93 6.01
C PHE A 71 5.88 -34.06 7.19
N ILE A 72 5.03 -33.17 7.69
CA ILE A 72 5.39 -32.22 8.76
C ILE A 72 4.63 -32.53 10.05
N THR A 73 3.31 -32.67 10.00
CA THR A 73 2.49 -32.89 11.19
C THR A 73 1.10 -33.46 10.87
N GLN A 74 0.58 -34.29 11.76
CA GLN A 74 -0.78 -34.83 11.67
C GLN A 74 -1.87 -33.83 12.11
N GLN A 75 -1.48 -32.60 12.48
CA GLN A 75 -2.40 -31.53 12.84
C GLN A 75 -2.83 -30.73 11.60
N THR A 76 -4.10 -30.33 11.53
CA THR A 76 -4.60 -29.42 10.49
C THR A 76 -4.10 -27.99 10.72
N ARG A 77 -3.61 -27.34 9.65
CA ARG A 77 -3.03 -25.99 9.69
C ARG A 77 -4.10 -24.90 9.77
N HIS A 78 -3.81 -23.85 10.54
CA HIS A 78 -4.57 -22.61 10.60
C HIS A 78 -3.60 -21.44 10.65
N ASP A 79 -3.76 -20.54 9.68
CA ASP A 79 -2.86 -19.40 9.53
C ASP A 79 -3.65 -18.09 9.67
N LEU A 80 -3.01 -17.10 10.28
CA LEU A 80 -3.47 -15.72 10.35
C LEU A 80 -2.44 -14.83 9.67
N ASP A 81 -2.81 -14.37 8.47
CA ASP A 81 -1.97 -13.54 7.64
C ASP A 81 -2.40 -12.09 7.76
N THR A 82 -1.44 -11.20 8.01
CA THR A 82 -1.66 -9.76 8.09
C THR A 82 -0.68 -9.05 7.17
N THR A 83 -1.21 -8.18 6.31
CA THR A 83 -0.41 -7.34 5.42
C THR A 83 -0.77 -5.88 5.63
N PHE A 84 0.23 -5.04 5.85
CA PHE A 84 0.12 -3.58 5.95
C PHE A 84 0.97 -2.94 4.86
N ASN A 85 0.39 -1.97 4.14
CA ASN A 85 1.10 -1.15 3.16
C ASN A 85 0.86 0.32 3.43
N LEU A 86 1.90 1.13 3.26
CA LEU A 86 1.82 2.58 3.29
C LEU A 86 2.70 3.17 2.21
N THR A 87 2.18 4.11 1.45
CA THR A 87 2.92 4.81 0.40
C THR A 87 2.65 6.30 0.47
N TYR A 88 3.72 7.09 0.52
CA TYR A 88 3.68 8.55 0.45
C TYR A 88 4.38 9.03 -0.83
N GLY A 89 3.68 9.88 -1.58
CA GLY A 89 4.20 10.49 -2.79
C GLY A 89 4.30 12.01 -2.66
N ILE A 90 5.42 12.56 -3.11
CA ILE A 90 5.71 13.99 -3.10
C ILE A 90 6.43 14.42 -4.38
N PRO A 91 5.99 15.49 -5.05
CA PRO A 91 6.78 16.11 -6.11
C PRO A 91 8.13 16.58 -5.56
N VAL A 92 9.23 16.25 -6.23
CA VAL A 92 10.59 16.60 -5.79
C VAL A 92 10.76 18.12 -5.68
N ALA A 93 10.08 18.89 -6.54
CA ALA A 93 10.03 20.34 -6.44
C ALA A 93 9.51 20.85 -5.08
N ASN A 94 8.63 20.10 -4.42
CA ASN A 94 7.96 20.46 -3.16
C ASN A 94 8.67 19.89 -1.92
N LEU A 95 9.73 19.09 -2.12
CA LEU A 95 10.56 18.59 -1.02
C LEU A 95 11.22 19.74 -0.24
N THR A 96 11.41 20.87 -0.91
CA THR A 96 12.10 22.08 -0.44
C THR A 96 11.30 22.81 0.63
N GLU A 97 9.99 22.93 0.43
CA GLU A 97 9.04 23.46 1.41
C GLU A 97 8.98 22.59 2.69
N HIS A 98 9.18 21.28 2.55
CA HIS A 98 9.15 20.34 3.67
C HIS A 98 10.48 20.23 4.44
N LEU A 99 11.62 20.52 3.80
CA LEU A 99 12.96 20.43 4.40
C LEU A 99 13.48 21.77 4.94
N GLY A 100 12.72 22.86 4.78
CA GLY A 100 13.04 24.17 5.36
C GLY A 100 14.21 24.91 4.68
N GLU A 101 14.72 24.39 3.57
CA GLU A 101 15.77 25.03 2.77
C GLU A 101 15.18 25.55 1.44
N SER A 102 15.54 26.78 1.07
CA SER A 102 15.20 27.37 -0.23
C SER A 102 16.05 26.75 -1.35
N PHE A 103 15.87 25.46 -1.61
CA PHE A 103 16.38 24.83 -2.82
C PHE A 103 15.48 25.25 -3.97
N VAL A 104 16.01 26.02 -4.91
CA VAL A 104 15.31 26.28 -6.18
C VAL A 104 15.44 24.99 -6.99
N SER A 105 14.34 24.25 -7.13
CA SER A 105 14.32 23.02 -7.91
C SER A 105 14.79 23.30 -9.33
N PRO A 106 15.84 22.64 -9.83
CA PRO A 106 16.23 22.74 -11.23
C PRO A 106 15.06 22.36 -12.16
N PRO A 107 14.90 23.00 -13.32
CA PRO A 107 13.77 22.74 -14.22
C PRO A 107 13.61 21.27 -14.64
N PHE A 108 14.69 20.49 -14.59
CA PHE A 108 14.64 19.07 -14.92
C PHE A 108 13.98 18.18 -13.85
N LEU A 109 13.67 18.72 -12.66
CA LEU A 109 13.03 18.00 -11.54
C LEU A 109 11.56 18.40 -11.32
N GLU A 110 11.01 19.35 -12.09
CA GLU A 110 9.64 19.86 -11.91
C GLU A 110 8.56 18.78 -12.11
N ASP A 111 8.80 17.80 -12.98
CA ASP A 111 7.87 16.69 -13.26
C ASP A 111 8.27 15.37 -12.57
N VAL A 112 9.14 15.43 -11.56
CA VAL A 112 9.62 14.24 -10.84
C VAL A 112 8.85 14.08 -9.54
N VAL A 113 8.27 12.91 -9.33
CA VAL A 113 7.62 12.51 -8.07
C VAL A 113 8.47 11.48 -7.38
N LEU A 114 8.82 11.75 -6.13
CA LEU A 114 9.39 10.77 -5.22
C LEU A 114 8.25 10.03 -4.51
N THR A 115 8.30 8.71 -4.56
CA THR A 115 7.39 7.83 -3.81
C THR A 115 8.21 7.01 -2.83
N VAL A 116 7.76 6.95 -1.58
CA VAL A 116 8.35 6.11 -0.53
C VAL A 116 7.26 5.17 -0.02
N SER A 117 7.56 3.88 0.01
CA SER A 117 6.64 2.83 0.39
C SER A 117 7.24 1.96 1.50
N ALA A 118 6.38 1.54 2.42
CA ALA A 118 6.70 0.55 3.45
C ALA A 118 5.62 -0.53 3.43
N GLU A 119 6.05 -1.79 3.46
CA GLU A 119 5.21 -2.97 3.50
C GLU A 119 5.66 -3.83 4.70
N TYR A 120 4.69 -4.31 5.45
CA TYR A 120 4.88 -5.26 6.54
C TYR A 120 3.94 -6.44 6.32
N GLN A 121 4.49 -7.65 6.36
CA GLN A 121 3.76 -8.90 6.22
C GLN A 121 4.09 -9.82 7.39
N ASN A 122 3.07 -10.39 8.00
CA ASN A 122 3.22 -11.34 9.08
C ASN A 122 2.22 -12.48 8.89
N SER A 123 2.72 -13.70 9.05
CA SER A 123 1.90 -14.91 9.07
C SER A 123 2.18 -15.65 10.38
N ASN A 124 1.11 -15.96 11.11
CA ASN A 124 1.19 -16.80 12.31
C ASN A 124 0.41 -18.08 12.07
N SER A 125 1.08 -19.21 12.25
CA SER A 125 0.54 -20.55 12.10
C SER A 125 0.42 -21.25 13.44
N ASN A 126 -0.52 -22.18 13.53
CA ASN A 126 -0.57 -23.13 14.65
C ASN A 126 0.48 -24.25 14.55
N ILE A 127 1.20 -24.35 13.42
CA ILE A 127 2.21 -25.38 13.16
C ILE A 127 3.59 -24.72 12.98
N PRO A 128 4.65 -25.27 13.59
CA PRO A 128 6.00 -24.70 13.45
C PRO A 128 6.50 -24.76 12.01
N ASN A 129 7.40 -23.83 11.67
CA ASN A 129 8.03 -23.61 10.34
C ASN A 129 7.17 -22.89 9.29
N PHE A 130 5.94 -22.50 9.62
CA PHE A 130 5.09 -21.70 8.73
C PHE A 130 4.95 -20.23 9.15
N ASP A 131 5.50 -19.86 10.31
CA ASP A 131 5.55 -18.47 10.76
C ASP A 131 6.57 -17.67 9.94
N TYR A 132 6.19 -16.49 9.49
CA TYR A 132 7.13 -15.54 8.91
C TYR A 132 6.77 -14.08 9.21
N ASP A 133 7.82 -13.25 9.21
CA ASP A 133 7.74 -11.80 9.31
C ASP A 133 8.64 -11.22 8.23
N ASN A 134 8.10 -10.31 7.43
CA ASN A 134 8.82 -9.63 6.38
C ASN A 134 8.50 -8.14 6.38
N PHE A 135 9.56 -7.32 6.42
CA PHE A 135 9.48 -5.88 6.26
C PHE A 135 10.21 -5.46 4.98
N ARG A 136 9.56 -4.63 4.17
CA ARG A 136 10.09 -4.11 2.92
C ARG A 136 9.91 -2.61 2.83
N GLY A 137 10.99 -1.91 2.49
CA GLY A 137 10.98 -0.49 2.13
C GLY A 137 11.32 -0.31 0.64
N GLN A 138 10.67 0.63 -0.02
CA GLN A 138 10.95 0.99 -1.40
C GLN A 138 10.92 2.51 -1.57
N PHE A 139 11.81 3.02 -2.43
CA PHE A 139 11.71 4.38 -2.94
C PHE A 139 11.75 4.36 -4.47
N LEU A 140 11.02 5.28 -5.10
CA LEU A 140 10.89 5.37 -6.55
C LEU A 140 10.84 6.81 -7.00
N LEU A 141 11.60 7.14 -8.05
CA LEU A 141 11.54 8.44 -8.73
C LEU A 141 10.81 8.23 -10.07
N ASN A 142 9.63 8.82 -10.18
CA ASN A 142 8.81 8.75 -11.39
C ASN A 142 8.83 10.08 -12.11
N ARG A 143 9.06 10.06 -13.43
CA ARG A 143 8.95 11.24 -14.29
C ARG A 143 7.96 10.97 -15.40
N ARG A 144 7.02 11.89 -15.60
CA ARG A 144 6.12 11.87 -16.75
C ARG A 144 6.79 12.55 -17.94
N TRP A 145 6.65 11.97 -19.13
CA TRP A 145 7.10 12.56 -20.39
C TRP A 145 5.87 12.78 -21.26
N ASP A 146 5.64 14.02 -21.69
CA ASP A 146 4.64 14.34 -22.70
C ASP A 146 5.39 14.53 -24.04
N PHE A 147 4.97 13.80 -25.08
CA PHE A 147 5.56 13.81 -26.43
C PHE A 147 4.56 14.36 -27.44
#